data_AF-V4HZQ0-F1
#
_entry.id   AF-V4HZQ0-F1
#
_cell.length_a   1.000
_cell.length_b   1.000
_cell.length_c   1.000
_cell.angle_alpha   90.00
_cell.angle_beta   90.00
_cell.angle_gamma   90.00
#
_symmetry.space_group_name_H-M   'P 1'
#
loop_
_entity.id
_entity.type
_entity.pdbx_description
1 polymer ?
#
loop_
_entity_poly.entity_id
_entity_poly.type
_entity_poly.pdbx_seq_one_letter_code
_entity_poly.pdbx_strand_id
1 'polypeptide(L)'
;METKNLMKLALLSLPMMIAAPANAHKEQGIIDTNTQQELVANITLNLDCQAHPEALQRAVSFNYLAQTVKFVVSGECAGPIEIKNSRFEIINDAGRTGSIRVKQDQEHVQQSAVLVQSGSVVLSNINIDVPNDMPAVELKANSVGQLKHVTTNAKSASEDSFQQFLVTDNSTAYFESFSGNSVGVYGSSYAEFTKATDQIELKVFDTSSAKSNDKNHFSSVQVAGNGYFLADNQSNINLLMVWSKGAAEINNKSRVGEIMMGGQTHFAAYKESTIAGPYGIWGNVVFELEHSTAYNWKAVDKPYSIIIGNNANVNGKFYPGWSWTGQAK
;
A
#
# COMPACT_ATOMS: atom_id res chain seq x y z
N MET A 1 -13.45 30.21 -49.70
CA MET A 1 -12.79 30.81 -48.54
C MET A 1 -12.75 29.74 -47.45
N GLU A 2 -11.66 29.00 -47.41
CA GLU A 2 -11.36 28.00 -46.38
C GLU A 2 -10.74 28.69 -45.17
N THR A 3 -11.15 28.30 -43.96
CA THR A 3 -10.32 28.41 -42.76
C THR A 3 -10.53 27.15 -41.92
N LYS A 4 -9.56 26.23 -42.05
CA LYS A 4 -9.37 25.05 -41.20
C LYS A 4 -8.67 25.50 -39.93
N ASN A 5 -9.31 25.39 -38.77
CA ASN A 5 -8.64 25.50 -37.47
C ASN A 5 -8.39 24.10 -36.91
N LEU A 6 -7.21 23.57 -37.25
CA LEU A 6 -6.57 22.45 -36.57
C LEU A 6 -6.00 22.96 -35.23
N MET A 7 -6.68 22.67 -34.12
CA MET A 7 -6.06 22.77 -32.80
C MET A 7 -5.06 21.63 -32.64
N LYS A 8 -3.78 21.94 -32.82
CA LYS A 8 -2.67 21.10 -32.38
C LYS A 8 -2.64 21.12 -30.85
N LEU A 9 -3.02 20.01 -30.22
CA LEU A 9 -2.68 19.76 -28.82
C LEU A 9 -1.17 19.52 -28.76
N ALA A 10 -0.46 20.37 -28.01
CA ALA A 10 0.96 20.23 -27.76
C ALA A 10 1.21 18.96 -26.93
N LEU A 11 1.99 18.03 -27.47
CA LEU A 11 2.66 17.00 -26.68
C LEU A 11 3.63 17.72 -25.72
N LEU A 12 3.27 17.78 -24.45
CA LEU A 12 4.22 18.06 -23.38
C LEU A 12 5.08 16.81 -23.19
N SER A 13 6.25 16.81 -23.81
CA SER A 13 7.33 15.87 -23.50
C SER A 13 7.77 16.08 -22.05
N LEU A 14 7.42 15.14 -21.17
CA LEU A 14 8.07 15.07 -19.85
C LEU A 14 9.56 14.76 -20.04
N PRO A 15 10.48 15.52 -19.44
CA PRO A 15 11.88 15.16 -19.44
C PRO A 15 12.08 13.93 -18.54
N MET A 16 12.71 12.90 -19.10
CA MET A 16 13.37 11.82 -18.37
C MET A 16 14.18 12.42 -17.22
N MET A 17 13.87 12.06 -15.97
CA MET A 17 14.83 12.24 -14.89
C MET A 17 15.97 11.23 -15.10
N ILE A 18 17.09 11.77 -15.55
CA ILE A 18 18.37 11.12 -15.68
C ILE A 18 18.86 10.74 -14.28
N ALA A 19 19.30 9.48 -14.14
CA ALA A 19 20.00 8.98 -12.97
C ALA A 19 21.20 9.88 -12.64
N ALA A 20 21.30 10.33 -11.39
CA ALA A 20 22.50 11.03 -10.92
C ALA A 20 23.69 10.04 -10.92
N PRO A 21 24.85 10.42 -11.50
CA PRO A 21 26.02 9.56 -11.54
C PRO A 21 26.67 9.45 -10.17
N ALA A 22 27.08 8.22 -9.85
CA ALA A 22 28.02 7.91 -8.79
C ALA A 22 29.35 8.62 -9.07
N ASN A 23 29.67 9.64 -8.27
CA ASN A 23 31.03 10.20 -8.23
C ASN A 23 31.84 9.46 -7.17
N ALA A 24 32.62 8.50 -7.64
CA ALA A 24 33.75 7.94 -6.95
C ALA A 24 34.83 9.03 -6.81
N HIS A 25 34.98 9.61 -5.62
CA HIS A 25 36.19 10.33 -5.26
C HIS A 25 37.20 9.33 -4.71
N LYS A 26 38.18 9.00 -5.56
CA LYS A 26 39.40 8.30 -5.21
C LYS A 26 40.43 9.36 -4.84
N GLU A 27 40.63 9.59 -3.55
CA GLU A 27 41.78 10.35 -3.04
C GLU A 27 42.80 9.38 -2.45
N GLN A 28 44.03 9.47 -2.95
CA GLN A 28 45.16 8.67 -2.50
C GLN A 28 45.86 9.35 -1.32
N GLY A 29 45.89 8.64 -0.19
CA GLY A 29 47.08 8.46 0.63
C GLY A 29 47.47 9.56 1.61
N ILE A 30 47.00 9.43 2.86
CA ILE A 30 47.82 9.58 4.08
C ILE A 30 47.36 8.49 5.06
N ILE A 31 48.31 7.68 5.53
CA ILE A 31 48.07 6.61 6.51
C ILE A 31 47.89 7.27 7.87
N ASP A 32 46.70 7.15 8.44
CA ASP A 32 46.49 7.31 9.88
C ASP A 32 45.66 6.13 10.40
N THR A 33 46.18 5.50 11.45
CA THR A 33 45.65 4.31 12.10
C THR A 33 44.21 4.52 12.57
N ASN A 34 43.26 4.10 11.77
CA ASN A 34 41.92 3.75 12.22
C ASN A 34 41.58 2.44 11.53
N THR A 35 41.38 1.38 12.33
CA THR A 35 40.72 0.15 11.90
C THR A 35 39.49 0.52 11.08
N GLN A 36 39.62 0.48 9.75
CA GLN A 36 38.48 0.48 8.85
C GLN A 36 37.74 -0.81 9.19
N GLN A 37 36.73 -0.70 10.05
CA GLN A 37 35.86 -1.82 10.36
C GLN A 37 35.15 -2.16 9.06
N GLU A 38 35.64 -3.22 8.42
CA GLU A 38 35.10 -3.71 7.16
C GLU A 38 33.65 -4.13 7.40
N LEU A 39 32.75 -3.52 6.64
CA LEU A 39 31.32 -3.71 6.82
C LEU A 39 30.96 -5.13 6.34
N VAL A 40 30.50 -5.98 7.26
CA VAL A 40 30.18 -7.38 6.95
C VAL A 40 28.98 -7.39 5.99
N ALA A 41 29.03 -8.22 4.93
CA ALA A 41 27.94 -8.25 3.97
C ALA A 41 26.60 -8.64 4.63
N ASN A 42 26.57 -9.78 5.34
CA ASN A 42 25.36 -10.28 5.98
C ASN A 42 25.67 -10.89 7.35
N ILE A 43 24.86 -10.57 8.35
CA ILE A 43 24.87 -11.22 9.67
C ILE A 43 23.55 -11.99 9.84
N THR A 44 23.60 -13.20 10.38
CA THR A 44 22.40 -13.96 10.77
C THR A 44 22.50 -14.36 12.23
N LEU A 45 21.45 -14.08 12.99
CA LEU A 45 21.34 -14.36 14.43
C LEU A 45 20.07 -15.15 14.71
N ASN A 46 20.23 -16.31 15.36
CA ASN A 46 19.11 -17.11 15.83
C ASN A 46 18.72 -16.65 17.23
N LEU A 47 17.48 -16.25 17.42
CA LEU A 47 16.96 -15.72 18.67
C LEU A 47 15.91 -16.69 19.25
N ASP A 48 16.19 -17.20 20.46
CA ASP A 48 15.26 -18.01 21.23
C ASP A 48 14.49 -17.12 22.21
N CYS A 49 13.32 -16.66 21.77
CA CYS A 49 12.42 -15.86 22.60
C CYS A 49 11.62 -16.70 23.60
N GLN A 50 11.63 -18.03 23.50
CA GLN A 50 11.03 -18.89 24.52
C GLN A 50 11.86 -18.88 25.81
N ALA A 51 13.18 -18.98 25.68
CA ALA A 51 14.10 -18.86 26.82
C ALA A 51 14.31 -17.39 27.24
N HIS A 52 14.34 -16.47 26.27
CA HIS A 52 14.66 -15.06 26.50
C HIS A 52 13.68 -14.14 25.75
N PRO A 53 12.49 -13.83 26.30
CA PRO A 53 11.45 -13.07 25.60
C PRO A 53 11.91 -11.73 25.00
N GLU A 54 12.82 -11.03 25.68
CA GLU A 54 13.35 -9.74 25.22
C GLU A 54 14.51 -9.85 24.21
N ALA A 55 14.87 -11.05 23.75
CA ALA A 55 16.04 -11.25 22.88
C ALA A 55 15.96 -10.42 21.60
N LEU A 56 14.79 -10.35 20.96
CA LEU A 56 14.57 -9.54 19.76
C LEU A 56 14.68 -8.04 20.07
N GLN A 57 14.01 -7.56 21.12
CA GLN A 57 14.04 -6.16 21.53
C GLN A 57 15.47 -5.68 21.79
N ARG A 58 16.28 -6.48 22.49
CA ARG A 58 17.71 -6.19 22.68
C ARG A 58 18.47 -6.23 21.35
N ALA A 59 18.27 -7.26 20.54
CA ALA A 59 18.97 -7.43 19.27
C ALA A 59 18.78 -6.22 18.33
N VAL A 60 17.55 -5.73 18.15
CA VAL A 60 17.28 -4.60 17.23
C VAL A 60 17.86 -3.27 17.71
N SER A 61 18.19 -3.14 19.00
CA SER A 61 18.81 -1.93 19.56
C SER A 61 20.32 -1.86 19.35
N PHE A 62 20.96 -2.95 18.91
CA PHE A 62 22.39 -2.94 18.59
C PHE A 62 22.66 -2.30 17.24
N ASN A 63 23.75 -1.53 17.19
CA ASN A 63 24.29 -1.02 15.93
C ASN A 63 25.22 -2.07 15.30
N TYR A 64 24.76 -2.72 14.25
CA TYR A 64 25.54 -3.71 13.51
C TYR A 64 26.30 -3.07 12.36
N LEU A 65 27.58 -3.41 12.23
CA LEU A 65 28.39 -3.04 11.07
C LEU A 65 28.18 -4.04 9.93
N ALA A 66 26.96 -4.12 9.43
CA ALA A 66 26.59 -5.02 8.33
C ALA A 66 25.58 -4.41 7.36
N GLN A 67 25.61 -4.86 6.09
CA GLN A 67 24.66 -4.37 5.07
C GLN A 67 23.24 -4.89 5.33
N THR A 68 23.16 -6.13 5.79
CA THR A 68 21.91 -6.79 6.17
C THR A 68 22.12 -7.60 7.45
N VAL A 69 21.20 -7.44 8.42
CA VAL A 69 21.15 -8.31 9.61
C VAL A 69 19.83 -9.04 9.62
N LYS A 70 19.92 -10.36 9.66
CA LYS A 70 18.78 -11.26 9.70
C LYS A 70 18.64 -11.88 11.08
N PHE A 71 17.49 -11.68 11.69
CA PHE A 71 17.06 -12.32 12.93
C PHE A 71 16.11 -13.47 12.59
N VAL A 72 16.52 -14.69 12.93
CA VAL A 72 15.67 -15.87 12.86
C VAL A 72 15.08 -16.09 14.24
N VAL A 73 13.80 -15.77 14.40
CA VAL A 73 13.11 -15.80 15.69
C VAL A 73 12.37 -17.11 15.91
N SER A 74 12.38 -17.58 17.16
CA SER A 74 11.59 -18.72 17.63
C SER A 74 10.96 -18.41 18.99
N GLY A 75 9.76 -18.93 19.24
CA GLY A 75 8.99 -18.62 20.45
C GLY A 75 8.32 -17.24 20.41
N GLU A 76 7.83 -16.79 21.57
CA GLU A 76 7.13 -15.51 21.71
C GLU A 76 8.07 -14.42 22.18
N CYS A 77 8.42 -13.50 21.29
CA CYS A 77 9.23 -12.34 21.61
C CYS A 77 8.37 -11.24 22.25
N ALA A 78 8.87 -10.62 23.31
CA ALA A 78 8.24 -9.47 23.93
C ALA A 78 8.40 -8.23 23.05
N GLY A 79 7.27 -7.59 22.73
CA GLY A 79 7.22 -6.24 22.17
C GLY A 79 6.89 -5.19 23.25
N PRO A 80 6.84 -3.90 22.89
CA PRO A 80 6.99 -3.35 21.53
C PRO A 80 8.44 -3.39 21.02
N ILE A 81 8.58 -3.42 19.69
CA ILE A 81 9.85 -3.43 18.94
C ILE A 81 9.98 -2.11 18.19
N GLU A 82 11.14 -1.46 18.33
CA GLU A 82 11.45 -0.21 17.64
C GLU A 82 12.69 -0.39 16.76
N ILE A 83 12.58 0.00 15.48
CA ILE A 83 13.66 -0.06 14.50
C ILE A 83 13.91 1.35 13.99
N LYS A 84 15.03 1.95 14.39
CA LYS A 84 15.44 3.31 14.01
C LYS A 84 16.70 3.28 13.16
N ASN A 85 16.67 3.97 12.01
CA ASN A 85 17.85 4.18 11.16
C ASN A 85 18.64 2.90 10.84
N SER A 86 17.95 1.76 10.76
CA SER A 86 18.54 0.43 10.67
C SER A 86 17.83 -0.41 9.61
N ARG A 87 18.51 -1.45 9.13
CA ARG A 87 17.97 -2.38 8.13
C ARG A 87 18.00 -3.81 8.66
N PHE A 88 16.82 -4.38 8.91
CA PHE A 88 16.68 -5.71 9.50
C PHE A 88 15.76 -6.63 8.71
N GLU A 89 16.08 -7.91 8.71
CA GLU A 89 15.14 -8.98 8.33
C GLU A 89 14.76 -9.73 9.60
N ILE A 90 13.49 -9.77 9.95
CA ILE A 90 12.98 -10.55 11.08
C ILE A 90 12.10 -11.64 10.49
N ILE A 91 12.55 -12.89 10.63
CA ILE A 91 11.94 -14.03 9.98
C ILE A 91 11.70 -15.09 11.03
N ASN A 92 10.47 -15.62 11.09
CA ASN A 92 10.20 -16.80 11.89
C ASN A 92 10.79 -18.05 11.22
N ASP A 93 11.47 -18.89 12.01
CA ASP A 93 11.95 -20.18 11.52
C ASP A 93 10.78 -21.11 11.18
N ALA A 94 10.82 -21.70 9.99
CA ALA A 94 9.74 -22.54 9.49
C ALA A 94 9.59 -23.78 10.39
N GLY A 95 8.47 -23.87 11.12
CA GLY A 95 8.16 -24.98 12.03
C GLY A 95 8.08 -24.61 13.51
N ARG A 96 8.31 -23.36 13.90
CA ARG A 96 8.13 -22.85 15.27
C ARG A 96 7.23 -21.61 15.30
N THR A 97 6.64 -21.36 16.47
CA THR A 97 5.59 -20.36 16.74
C THR A 97 6.12 -18.92 16.88
N GLY A 98 7.11 -18.52 16.07
CA GLY A 98 7.71 -17.18 16.17
C GLY A 98 6.67 -16.08 16.12
N SER A 99 6.55 -15.33 17.22
CA SER A 99 5.59 -14.25 17.37
C SER A 99 6.18 -13.06 18.09
N ILE A 100 5.55 -11.90 17.92
CA ILE A 100 5.80 -10.71 18.72
C ILE A 100 4.53 -10.47 19.54
N ARG A 101 4.63 -10.42 20.86
CA ARG A 101 3.49 -10.11 21.73
C ARG A 101 3.73 -8.86 22.56
N VAL A 102 2.77 -7.94 22.52
CA VAL A 102 2.68 -6.80 23.43
C VAL A 102 1.63 -7.09 24.51
N LYS A 103 2.01 -6.97 25.79
CA LYS A 103 1.10 -7.22 26.91
C LYS A 103 0.35 -5.95 27.32
N GLN A 104 -0.89 -6.12 27.79
CA GLN A 104 -1.83 -5.02 28.09
C GLN A 104 -1.51 -4.26 29.39
N ASP A 105 -0.73 -4.84 30.28
CA ASP A 105 -0.40 -4.34 31.62
C ASP A 105 0.77 -3.35 31.66
N GLN A 106 1.31 -2.98 30.50
CA GLN A 106 2.44 -2.08 30.38
C GLN A 106 1.97 -0.72 29.82
N GLU A 107 2.35 0.37 30.48
CA GLU A 107 2.24 1.71 29.90
C GLU A 107 3.22 1.81 28.73
N HIS A 108 2.68 1.71 27.51
CA HIS A 108 3.49 1.76 26.31
C HIS A 108 3.63 3.20 25.82
N VAL A 109 4.88 3.68 25.75
CA VAL A 109 5.22 4.94 25.06
C VAL A 109 5.04 4.78 23.54
N GLN A 110 5.25 3.56 23.03
CA GLN A 110 5.09 3.22 21.62
C GLN A 110 3.65 2.86 21.31
N GLN A 111 3.11 3.45 20.22
CA GLN A 111 1.71 3.28 19.84
C GLN A 111 1.43 2.04 18.99
N SER A 112 2.46 1.35 18.49
CA SER A 112 2.36 0.15 17.65
C SER A 112 3.26 -0.98 18.16
N ALA A 113 2.97 -2.23 17.78
CA ALA A 113 3.79 -3.38 18.18
C ALA A 113 5.19 -3.35 17.57
N VAL A 114 5.27 -3.03 16.28
CA VAL A 114 6.51 -2.84 15.53
C VAL A 114 6.50 -1.46 14.90
N LEU A 115 7.38 -0.59 15.37
CA LEU A 115 7.57 0.74 14.85
C LEU A 115 8.88 0.80 14.05
N VAL A 116 8.79 1.22 12.79
CA VAL A 116 9.97 1.47 11.95
C VAL A 116 10.03 2.95 11.61
N GLN A 117 11.13 3.59 11.98
CA GLN A 117 11.37 5.01 11.73
C GLN A 117 12.67 5.20 10.97
N SER A 118 12.62 5.87 9.81
CA SER A 118 13.81 6.17 9.00
C SER A 118 14.68 4.94 8.70
N GLY A 119 14.07 3.77 8.62
CA GLY A 119 14.74 2.47 8.50
C GLY A 119 14.04 1.54 7.52
N SER A 120 14.55 0.33 7.41
CA SER A 120 13.93 -0.70 6.58
C SER A 120 13.79 -2.02 7.32
N VAL A 121 12.66 -2.69 7.11
CA VAL A 121 12.40 -4.00 7.69
C VAL A 121 11.83 -4.97 6.66
N VAL A 122 12.24 -6.23 6.76
CA VAL A 122 11.50 -7.36 6.20
C VAL A 122 10.92 -8.15 7.37
N LEU A 123 9.61 -8.29 7.44
CA LEU A 123 8.94 -9.20 8.38
C LEU A 123 8.38 -10.37 7.59
N SER A 124 8.76 -11.60 7.95
CA SER A 124 8.27 -12.80 7.25
C SER A 124 7.82 -13.92 8.17
N ASN A 125 6.61 -14.43 7.92
CA ASN A 125 6.00 -15.57 8.62
C ASN A 125 5.82 -15.37 10.14
N ILE A 126 5.56 -14.14 10.57
CA ILE A 126 5.45 -13.77 11.99
C ILE A 126 4.00 -13.45 12.34
N ASN A 127 3.56 -13.93 13.50
CA ASN A 127 2.31 -13.48 14.12
C ASN A 127 2.59 -12.34 15.11
N ILE A 128 1.80 -11.28 15.07
CA ILE A 128 1.91 -10.12 15.96
C ILE A 128 0.64 -10.03 16.83
N ASP A 129 0.79 -10.34 18.11
CA ASP A 129 -0.29 -10.26 19.09
C ASP A 129 -0.21 -8.94 19.87
N VAL A 130 -1.27 -8.15 19.84
CA VAL A 130 -1.37 -6.85 20.51
C VAL A 130 -2.65 -6.72 21.33
N PRO A 131 -2.69 -5.79 22.30
CA PRO A 131 -3.92 -5.34 22.93
C PRO A 131 -4.85 -4.66 21.91
N ASN A 132 -6.10 -4.43 22.31
CA ASN A 132 -7.01 -3.60 21.52
C ASN A 132 -6.42 -2.19 21.32
N ASP A 133 -6.82 -1.54 20.23
CA ASP A 133 -6.48 -0.16 19.86
C ASP A 133 -4.99 0.08 19.58
N MET A 134 -4.19 -0.98 19.44
CA MET A 134 -2.78 -0.91 19.07
C MET A 134 -2.54 -1.50 17.67
N PRO A 135 -2.05 -0.71 16.69
CA PRO A 135 -1.63 -1.23 15.40
C PRO A 135 -0.49 -2.26 15.53
N ALA A 136 -0.49 -3.25 14.66
CA ALA A 136 0.55 -4.28 14.62
C ALA A 136 1.87 -3.70 14.12
N VAL A 137 1.82 -2.91 13.04
CA VAL A 137 3.01 -2.31 12.42
C VAL A 137 2.72 -0.86 12.01
N GLU A 138 3.65 0.03 12.31
CA GLU A 138 3.69 1.39 11.79
C GLU A 138 5.04 1.64 11.10
N LEU A 139 4.97 2.06 9.85
CA LEU A 139 6.10 2.51 9.04
C LEU A 139 6.02 4.03 8.92
N LYS A 140 7.02 4.75 9.39
CA LYS A 140 7.05 6.23 9.32
C LYS A 140 8.44 6.81 9.05
N ALA A 141 8.45 8.11 8.79
CA ALA A 141 9.64 8.92 8.53
C ALA A 141 10.55 8.34 7.43
N ASN A 142 10.03 8.19 6.21
CA ASN A 142 10.78 7.64 5.06
C ASN A 142 11.26 6.19 5.26
N SER A 143 10.45 5.36 5.91
CA SER A 143 10.79 3.95 6.13
C SER A 143 10.34 3.05 4.99
N VAL A 144 10.93 1.85 4.90
CA VAL A 144 10.57 0.83 3.89
C VAL A 144 10.30 -0.51 4.55
N GLY A 145 9.07 -1.02 4.45
CA GLY A 145 8.69 -2.32 4.99
C GLY A 145 8.34 -3.34 3.90
N GLN A 146 8.81 -4.58 4.06
CA GLN A 146 8.34 -5.73 3.30
C GLN A 146 7.67 -6.71 4.26
N LEU A 147 6.37 -6.92 4.10
CA LEU A 147 5.53 -7.70 5.01
C LEU A 147 5.02 -8.93 4.25
N LYS A 148 5.59 -10.09 4.58
CA LYS A 148 5.30 -11.35 3.91
C LYS A 148 4.71 -12.35 4.88
N HIS A 149 3.43 -12.71 4.69
CA HIS A 149 2.74 -13.63 5.59
C HIS A 149 2.87 -13.17 7.06
N VAL A 150 2.48 -11.93 7.32
CA VAL A 150 2.40 -11.40 8.69
C VAL A 150 0.93 -11.36 9.08
N THR A 151 0.63 -11.93 10.25
CA THR A 151 -0.74 -12.00 10.80
C THR A 151 -0.81 -11.22 12.10
N THR A 152 -2.00 -10.78 12.47
CA THR A 152 -2.21 -10.09 13.75
C THR A 152 -3.63 -10.24 14.27
N ASN A 153 -3.80 -10.10 15.58
CA ASN A 153 -5.09 -9.97 16.25
C ASN A 153 -5.51 -8.49 16.49
N ALA A 154 -4.73 -7.53 15.98
CA ALA A 154 -4.96 -6.11 16.19
C ALA A 154 -6.38 -5.70 15.80
N LYS A 155 -7.08 -4.99 16.69
CA LYS A 155 -8.47 -4.57 16.49
C LYS A 155 -8.78 -3.37 17.37
N SER A 156 -9.80 -2.61 17.00
CA SER A 156 -10.35 -1.57 17.88
C SER A 156 -11.22 -2.18 18.97
N ALA A 157 -11.24 -1.56 20.14
CA ALA A 157 -12.24 -1.83 21.18
C ALA A 157 -13.61 -1.23 20.84
N SER A 158 -13.63 -0.16 20.03
CA SER A 158 -14.86 0.41 19.45
C SER A 158 -15.14 -0.20 18.07
N GLU A 159 -16.38 -0.10 17.58
CA GLU A 159 -16.72 -0.47 16.20
C GLU A 159 -16.16 0.53 15.16
N ASP A 160 -15.22 1.39 15.55
CA ASP A 160 -14.61 2.37 14.66
C ASP A 160 -13.65 1.71 13.67
N SER A 161 -13.51 2.35 12.52
CA SER A 161 -12.66 1.84 11.45
C SER A 161 -11.18 1.95 11.80
N PHE A 162 -10.60 0.84 12.22
CA PHE A 162 -9.22 0.71 12.70
C PHE A 162 -8.29 0.06 11.67
N GLN A 163 -7.06 0.54 11.58
CA GLN A 163 -6.06 0.05 10.65
C GLN A 163 -4.96 -0.67 11.41
N GLN A 164 -4.78 -1.95 11.11
CA GLN A 164 -3.80 -2.80 11.77
C GLN A 164 -2.37 -2.52 11.29
N PHE A 165 -2.22 -2.11 10.03
CA PHE A 165 -0.95 -1.76 9.41
C PHE A 165 -1.01 -0.32 8.91
N LEU A 166 -0.04 0.49 9.32
CA LEU A 166 0.03 1.91 9.01
C LEU A 166 1.30 2.22 8.21
N VAL A 167 1.13 2.96 7.11
CA VAL A 167 2.24 3.46 6.28
C VAL A 167 2.07 4.97 6.18
N THR A 168 2.96 5.71 6.82
CA THR A 168 2.85 7.17 7.01
C THR A 168 4.16 7.89 6.70
N ASP A 169 4.11 9.22 6.64
CA ASP A 169 5.29 10.09 6.59
C ASP A 169 6.28 9.70 5.47
N ASN A 170 5.79 9.64 4.23
CA ASN A 170 6.55 9.32 3.02
C ASN A 170 7.23 7.93 3.07
N SER A 171 6.59 6.96 3.72
CA SER A 171 7.09 5.58 3.82
C SER A 171 6.55 4.70 2.70
N THR A 172 7.18 3.54 2.51
CA THR A 172 6.80 2.56 1.49
C THR A 172 6.59 1.18 2.11
N ALA A 173 5.52 0.50 1.72
CA ALA A 173 5.24 -0.87 2.15
C ALA A 173 5.01 -1.81 0.96
N TYR A 174 5.51 -3.04 1.06
CA TYR A 174 5.22 -4.14 0.15
C TYR A 174 4.55 -5.27 0.92
N PHE A 175 3.39 -5.72 0.45
CA PHE A 175 2.60 -6.79 1.06
C PHE A 175 2.58 -8.02 0.16
N GLU A 176 2.87 -9.18 0.74
CA GLU A 176 2.84 -10.50 0.09
C GLU A 176 2.13 -11.51 0.99
N SER A 177 1.25 -12.35 0.43
CA SER A 177 0.59 -13.43 1.16
C SER A 177 -0.13 -12.94 2.42
N PHE A 178 -0.96 -11.91 2.24
CA PHE A 178 -1.58 -11.14 3.32
C PHE A 178 -3.09 -11.37 3.34
N SER A 179 -3.70 -11.69 4.47
CA SER A 179 -5.11 -12.06 4.49
C SER A 179 -5.89 -11.46 5.65
N GLY A 180 -7.08 -10.93 5.39
CA GLY A 180 -8.03 -10.47 6.41
C GLY A 180 -7.54 -9.27 7.23
N ASN A 181 -6.56 -8.53 6.72
CA ASN A 181 -5.94 -7.42 7.42
C ASN A 181 -6.46 -6.06 6.91
N SER A 182 -6.40 -5.04 7.77
CA SER A 182 -6.70 -3.65 7.41
C SER A 182 -5.44 -2.79 7.32
N VAL A 183 -5.30 -2.03 6.23
CA VAL A 183 -4.12 -1.24 5.88
C VAL A 183 -4.50 0.23 5.65
N GLY A 184 -3.79 1.14 6.32
CA GLY A 184 -3.89 2.58 6.12
C GLY A 184 -2.62 3.16 5.51
N VAL A 185 -2.76 3.93 4.43
CA VAL A 185 -1.67 4.57 3.70
C VAL A 185 -1.90 6.08 3.66
N TYR A 186 -1.05 6.83 4.35
CA TYR A 186 -1.24 8.26 4.65
C TYR A 186 0.05 9.06 4.47
N GLY A 187 -0.07 10.39 4.41
CA GLY A 187 1.09 11.30 4.43
C GLY A 187 2.06 11.11 3.26
N SER A 188 1.54 11.11 2.03
CA SER A 188 2.33 10.90 0.79
C SER A 188 3.10 9.58 0.75
N SER A 189 2.54 8.53 1.32
CA SER A 189 3.16 7.20 1.37
C SER A 189 2.74 6.31 0.20
N TYR A 190 3.41 5.16 0.06
CA TYR A 190 3.10 4.17 -0.97
C TYR A 190 2.92 2.76 -0.39
N ALA A 191 1.94 2.02 -0.91
CA ALA A 191 1.76 0.60 -0.61
C ALA A 191 1.59 -0.24 -1.87
N GLU A 192 2.24 -1.39 -1.92
CA GLU A 192 2.10 -2.33 -3.03
C GLU A 192 1.70 -3.72 -2.55
N PHE A 193 0.61 -4.24 -3.10
CA PHE A 193 0.13 -5.59 -2.91
C PHE A 193 0.64 -6.46 -4.06
N THR A 194 1.68 -7.23 -3.77
CA THR A 194 2.49 -7.89 -4.80
C THR A 194 1.87 -9.21 -5.28
N LYS A 195 1.36 -10.04 -4.38
CA LYS A 195 0.67 -11.31 -4.71
C LYS A 195 -0.02 -11.95 -3.51
N ALA A 196 -0.97 -12.83 -3.84
CA ALA A 196 -1.64 -13.74 -2.92
C ALA A 196 -2.25 -13.05 -1.69
N THR A 197 -2.77 -11.83 -1.84
CA THR A 197 -3.48 -11.15 -0.75
C THR A 197 -4.99 -11.30 -0.88
N ASP A 198 -5.69 -11.49 0.22
CA ASP A 198 -7.13 -11.76 0.25
C ASP A 198 -7.85 -11.01 1.39
N GLN A 199 -9.12 -10.64 1.17
CA GLN A 199 -9.96 -9.94 2.15
C GLN A 199 -9.30 -8.70 2.78
N ILE A 200 -8.54 -7.93 2.00
CA ILE A 200 -7.88 -6.72 2.52
C ILE A 200 -8.84 -5.54 2.55
N GLU A 201 -8.88 -4.84 3.69
CA GLU A 201 -9.47 -3.50 3.79
C GLU A 201 -8.37 -2.45 3.62
N LEU A 202 -8.45 -1.65 2.56
CA LEU A 202 -7.42 -0.67 2.23
C LEU A 202 -7.97 0.76 2.31
N LYS A 203 -7.23 1.65 2.96
CA LYS A 203 -7.48 3.09 2.95
C LYS A 203 -6.27 3.86 2.44
N VAL A 204 -6.49 4.77 1.50
CA VAL A 204 -5.44 5.58 0.87
C VAL A 204 -5.85 7.05 0.90
N PHE A 205 -5.20 7.85 1.76
CA PHE A 205 -5.48 9.29 1.91
C PHE A 205 -4.23 10.16 1.77
N ASP A 206 -4.43 11.48 1.81
CA ASP A 206 -3.38 12.49 1.96
C ASP A 206 -2.26 12.40 0.91
N THR A 207 -2.66 12.39 -0.37
CA THR A 207 -1.75 12.31 -1.53
C THR A 207 -0.93 11.01 -1.57
N SER A 208 -1.35 9.99 -0.83
CA SER A 208 -0.72 8.67 -0.86
C SER A 208 -1.20 7.85 -2.05
N SER A 209 -0.49 6.77 -2.34
CA SER A 209 -0.90 5.86 -3.41
C SER A 209 -0.78 4.40 -3.00
N ALA A 210 -1.62 3.56 -3.59
CA ALA A 210 -1.49 2.11 -3.46
C ALA A 210 -1.70 1.40 -4.79
N LYS A 211 -1.06 0.24 -4.94
CA LYS A 211 -1.12 -0.57 -6.15
C LYS A 211 -1.31 -2.04 -5.83
N SER A 212 -2.15 -2.72 -6.60
CA SER A 212 -2.20 -4.18 -6.67
C SER A 212 -1.61 -4.64 -7.99
N ASN A 213 -0.64 -5.56 -7.95
CA ASN A 213 0.11 -6.02 -9.13
C ASN A 213 -0.22 -7.44 -9.61
N ASP A 214 -1.14 -8.13 -8.93
CA ASP A 214 -1.50 -9.53 -9.21
C ASP A 214 -2.98 -9.77 -8.84
N LYS A 215 -3.42 -11.03 -8.84
CA LYS A 215 -4.78 -11.48 -8.53
C LYS A 215 -5.14 -11.36 -7.05
N ASN A 216 -4.94 -10.19 -6.48
CA ASN A 216 -5.25 -9.89 -5.10
C ASN A 216 -6.74 -9.58 -4.95
N HIS A 217 -7.26 -9.81 -3.75
CA HIS A 217 -8.66 -9.59 -3.43
C HIS A 217 -8.81 -8.65 -2.23
N PHE A 218 -9.62 -7.62 -2.42
CA PHE A 218 -9.90 -6.58 -1.45
C PHE A 218 -11.38 -6.67 -1.05
N SER A 219 -11.64 -6.73 0.25
CA SER A 219 -13.01 -6.61 0.78
C SER A 219 -13.52 -5.18 0.57
N SER A 220 -12.67 -4.19 0.81
CA SER A 220 -12.96 -2.81 0.45
C SER A 220 -11.68 -2.01 0.16
N VAL A 221 -11.81 -1.03 -0.71
CA VAL A 221 -10.78 -0.02 -0.95
C VAL A 221 -11.42 1.36 -0.85
N GLN A 222 -10.88 2.21 0.01
CA GLN A 222 -11.28 3.60 0.15
C GLN A 222 -10.14 4.53 -0.25
N VAL A 223 -10.43 5.45 -1.17
CA VAL A 223 -9.48 6.44 -1.67
C VAL A 223 -10.06 7.82 -1.50
N ALA A 224 -9.33 8.73 -0.84
CA ALA A 224 -9.74 10.11 -0.63
C ALA A 224 -8.54 11.05 -0.48
N GLY A 225 -8.77 12.36 -0.31
CA GLY A 225 -7.70 13.31 0.03
C GLY A 225 -6.56 13.39 -0.99
N ASN A 226 -6.88 13.37 -2.30
CA ASN A 226 -5.91 13.23 -3.40
C ASN A 226 -5.15 11.90 -3.43
N GLY A 227 -5.64 10.88 -2.73
CA GLY A 227 -5.10 9.53 -2.82
C GLY A 227 -5.35 8.89 -4.20
N TYR A 228 -4.52 7.91 -4.54
CA TYR A 228 -4.64 7.13 -5.77
C TYR A 228 -4.56 5.63 -5.53
N PHE A 229 -5.42 4.85 -6.20
CA PHE A 229 -5.33 3.39 -6.19
C PHE A 229 -5.34 2.81 -7.60
N LEU A 230 -4.43 1.88 -7.86
CA LEU A 230 -4.41 1.10 -9.11
C LEU A 230 -4.57 -0.39 -8.81
N ALA A 231 -5.64 -0.99 -9.31
CA ALA A 231 -5.84 -2.43 -9.30
C ALA A 231 -5.46 -3.03 -10.66
N ASP A 232 -4.40 -3.84 -10.70
CA ASP A 232 -3.90 -4.42 -11.93
C ASP A 232 -3.94 -5.96 -11.90
N ASN A 233 -3.84 -6.58 -13.07
CA ASN A 233 -3.65 -8.02 -13.26
C ASN A 233 -4.66 -8.92 -12.54
N GLN A 234 -5.94 -8.82 -12.91
CA GLN A 234 -7.04 -9.63 -12.37
C GLN A 234 -7.28 -9.42 -10.86
N SER A 235 -6.96 -8.24 -10.35
CA SER A 235 -7.35 -7.83 -9.00
C SER A 235 -8.87 -7.80 -8.85
N ASN A 236 -9.38 -8.14 -7.67
CA ASN A 236 -10.81 -8.11 -7.35
C ASN A 236 -11.06 -7.18 -6.15
N ILE A 237 -11.98 -6.24 -6.29
CA ILE A 237 -12.43 -5.35 -5.22
C ILE A 237 -13.92 -5.53 -5.04
N ASN A 238 -14.36 -5.95 -3.85
CA ASN A 238 -15.79 -6.09 -3.58
C ASN A 238 -16.48 -4.72 -3.48
N LEU A 239 -15.91 -3.79 -2.71
CA LEU A 239 -16.41 -2.42 -2.57
C LEU A 239 -15.30 -1.39 -2.83
N LEU A 240 -15.45 -0.57 -3.86
CA LEU A 240 -14.56 0.56 -4.14
C LEU A 240 -15.25 1.88 -3.77
N MET A 241 -14.60 2.64 -2.91
CA MET A 241 -15.07 3.93 -2.41
C MET A 241 -14.09 5.03 -2.80
N VAL A 242 -14.52 5.98 -3.63
CA VAL A 242 -13.69 7.10 -4.08
C VAL A 242 -14.32 8.41 -3.65
N TRP A 243 -13.67 9.15 -2.74
CA TRP A 243 -14.21 10.33 -2.09
C TRP A 243 -13.35 11.57 -2.27
N SER A 244 -13.93 12.74 -2.02
CA SER A 244 -13.24 14.04 -1.99
C SER A 244 -12.52 14.35 -3.31
N LYS A 245 -11.22 14.05 -3.42
CA LYS A 245 -10.40 14.22 -4.64
C LYS A 245 -9.63 12.95 -5.00
N GLY A 246 -10.10 11.80 -4.53
CA GLY A 246 -9.48 10.51 -4.79
C GLY A 246 -9.62 10.08 -6.25
N ALA A 247 -8.70 9.24 -6.69
CA ALA A 247 -8.73 8.60 -8.00
C ALA A 247 -8.48 7.09 -7.87
N ALA A 248 -9.18 6.29 -8.66
CA ALA A 248 -8.96 4.85 -8.71
C ALA A 248 -9.02 4.31 -10.14
N GLU A 249 -8.17 3.34 -10.45
CA GLU A 249 -8.12 2.69 -11.74
C GLU A 249 -8.13 1.19 -11.58
N ILE A 250 -8.85 0.49 -12.45
CA ILE A 250 -8.75 -0.96 -12.61
C ILE A 250 -8.30 -1.31 -14.02
N ASN A 251 -7.38 -2.27 -14.13
CA ASN A 251 -6.74 -2.60 -15.39
C ASN A 251 -6.53 -4.11 -15.55
N ASN A 252 -6.27 -4.57 -16.79
CA ASN A 252 -5.90 -5.93 -17.13
C ASN A 252 -6.82 -6.99 -16.48
N LYS A 253 -8.10 -6.99 -16.87
CA LYS A 253 -9.12 -7.96 -16.40
C LYS A 253 -9.41 -7.89 -14.90
N SER A 254 -9.05 -6.79 -14.24
CA SER A 254 -9.43 -6.54 -12.85
C SER A 254 -10.92 -6.20 -12.73
N ARG A 255 -11.50 -6.42 -11.55
CA ARG A 255 -12.94 -6.32 -11.30
C ARG A 255 -13.28 -5.49 -10.08
N VAL A 256 -14.34 -4.70 -10.18
CA VAL A 256 -15.02 -4.05 -9.05
C VAL A 256 -16.45 -4.59 -8.94
N GLY A 257 -16.87 -4.96 -7.73
CA GLY A 257 -18.23 -5.36 -7.40
C GLY A 257 -19.15 -4.14 -7.33
N GLU A 258 -19.02 -3.39 -6.25
CA GLU A 258 -19.75 -2.16 -5.95
C GLU A 258 -18.82 -0.94 -6.04
N ILE A 259 -19.34 0.19 -6.54
CA ILE A 259 -18.61 1.45 -6.55
C ILE A 259 -19.42 2.58 -5.94
N MET A 260 -18.79 3.31 -5.02
CA MET A 260 -19.31 4.52 -4.39
C MET A 260 -18.37 5.68 -4.70
N MET A 261 -18.91 6.78 -5.25
CA MET A 261 -18.15 7.95 -5.66
C MET A 261 -18.82 9.26 -5.22
N GLY A 262 -18.03 10.16 -4.63
CA GLY A 262 -18.51 11.50 -4.26
C GLY A 262 -17.39 12.53 -4.12
N GLY A 263 -17.71 13.81 -4.34
CA GLY A 263 -16.73 14.89 -4.43
C GLY A 263 -16.36 15.22 -5.87
N GLN A 264 -15.06 15.45 -6.12
CA GLN A 264 -14.41 15.66 -7.42
C GLN A 264 -13.49 14.48 -7.70
N THR A 265 -14.07 13.35 -8.08
CA THR A 265 -13.35 12.06 -8.11
C THR A 265 -13.25 11.48 -9.50
N HIS A 266 -12.25 10.62 -9.69
CA HIS A 266 -11.99 9.93 -10.95
C HIS A 266 -12.01 8.42 -10.73
N PHE A 267 -12.70 7.71 -11.63
CA PHE A 267 -12.60 6.27 -11.76
C PHE A 267 -12.43 5.89 -13.24
N ALA A 268 -11.53 4.96 -13.51
CA ALA A 268 -11.41 4.37 -14.83
C ALA A 268 -11.22 2.85 -14.81
N ALA A 269 -11.76 2.19 -15.83
CA ALA A 269 -11.56 0.77 -16.08
C ALA A 269 -11.03 0.52 -17.48
N TYR A 270 -9.94 -0.24 -17.55
CA TYR A 270 -9.16 -0.47 -18.77
C TYR A 270 -8.96 -1.98 -19.05
N LYS A 271 -8.76 -2.30 -20.34
CA LYS A 271 -8.25 -3.62 -20.81
C LYS A 271 -9.01 -4.82 -20.23
N GLU A 272 -10.23 -5.01 -20.72
CA GLU A 272 -11.12 -6.12 -20.36
C GLU A 272 -11.52 -6.16 -18.88
N SER A 273 -11.37 -5.03 -18.16
CA SER A 273 -11.83 -4.91 -16.78
C SER A 273 -13.36 -4.87 -16.67
N THR A 274 -13.86 -5.22 -15.49
CA THR A 274 -15.31 -5.38 -15.25
C THR A 274 -15.78 -4.62 -14.02
N ILE A 275 -16.93 -3.96 -14.11
CA ILE A 275 -17.64 -3.34 -12.97
C ILE A 275 -19.06 -3.88 -12.93
N ALA A 276 -19.55 -4.31 -11.76
CA ALA A 276 -20.83 -5.04 -11.66
C ALA A 276 -22.00 -4.28 -11.01
N GLY A 277 -21.73 -3.15 -10.33
CA GLY A 277 -22.73 -2.42 -9.56
C GLY A 277 -23.14 -3.14 -8.26
N PRO A 278 -23.80 -2.44 -7.32
CA PRO A 278 -24.46 -1.15 -7.49
C PRO A 278 -23.51 0.05 -7.61
N TYR A 279 -24.07 1.17 -8.07
CA TYR A 279 -23.34 2.42 -8.30
C TYR A 279 -23.94 3.53 -7.41
N GLY A 280 -23.19 3.98 -6.43
CA GLY A 280 -23.54 5.15 -5.61
C GLY A 280 -22.77 6.37 -6.09
N ILE A 281 -23.41 7.30 -6.81
CA ILE A 281 -22.73 8.47 -7.38
C ILE A 281 -23.43 9.76 -6.92
N TRP A 282 -22.72 10.57 -6.12
CA TRP A 282 -23.28 11.79 -5.51
C TRP A 282 -22.60 13.10 -5.91
N GLY A 283 -21.38 13.05 -6.44
CA GLY A 283 -20.56 14.24 -6.75
C GLY A 283 -20.35 14.52 -8.24
N ASN A 284 -19.40 15.41 -8.53
CA ASN A 284 -18.88 15.69 -9.86
C ASN A 284 -17.82 14.63 -10.17
N VAL A 285 -18.24 13.55 -10.81
CA VAL A 285 -17.37 12.38 -11.02
C VAL A 285 -16.96 12.28 -12.47
N VAL A 286 -15.75 11.78 -12.70
CA VAL A 286 -15.32 11.27 -13.99
C VAL A 286 -15.32 9.75 -13.91
N PHE A 287 -16.09 9.10 -14.80
CA PHE A 287 -16.21 7.66 -14.88
C PHE A 287 -15.88 7.21 -16.31
N GLU A 288 -14.78 6.47 -16.46
CA GLU A 288 -14.24 6.08 -17.76
C GLU A 288 -14.22 4.56 -17.94
N LEU A 289 -14.66 4.11 -19.13
CA LEU A 289 -14.60 2.71 -19.55
C LEU A 289 -13.87 2.59 -20.88
N GLU A 290 -12.71 1.95 -20.91
CA GLU A 290 -12.00 1.65 -22.15
C GLU A 290 -11.80 0.15 -22.30
N HIS A 291 -12.28 -0.43 -23.41
CA HIS A 291 -12.20 -1.88 -23.66
C HIS A 291 -12.74 -2.72 -22.48
N SER A 292 -13.71 -2.18 -21.74
CA SER A 292 -14.15 -2.70 -20.44
C SER A 292 -15.66 -2.91 -20.39
N THR A 293 -16.13 -3.64 -19.38
CA THR A 293 -17.54 -4.01 -19.25
C THR A 293 -18.15 -3.46 -17.95
N ALA A 294 -19.31 -2.80 -18.05
CA ALA A 294 -20.14 -2.40 -16.92
C ALA A 294 -21.47 -3.15 -16.94
N TYR A 295 -21.79 -3.84 -15.85
CA TYR A 295 -23.08 -4.50 -15.61
C TYR A 295 -23.91 -3.68 -14.63
N ASN A 296 -25.24 -3.86 -14.69
CA ASN A 296 -26.23 -3.18 -13.85
C ASN A 296 -26.09 -1.66 -13.84
N TRP A 297 -25.53 -1.07 -14.89
CA TRP A 297 -25.38 0.36 -15.02
C TRP A 297 -26.75 1.02 -15.10
N LYS A 298 -26.95 2.08 -14.31
CA LYS A 298 -28.13 2.94 -14.39
C LYS A 298 -27.67 4.33 -14.81
N ALA A 299 -28.42 4.97 -15.70
CA ALA A 299 -28.14 6.35 -16.07
C ALA A 299 -28.21 7.24 -14.82
N VAL A 300 -27.15 8.04 -14.62
CA VAL A 300 -26.96 8.90 -13.45
C VAL A 300 -27.21 10.35 -13.83
N ASP A 301 -28.42 10.87 -13.64
CA ASP A 301 -28.76 12.27 -13.98
C ASP A 301 -28.01 13.27 -13.08
N LYS A 302 -26.78 13.62 -13.47
CA LYS A 302 -25.89 14.52 -12.75
C LYS A 302 -25.20 15.49 -13.74
N PRO A 303 -25.53 16.79 -13.69
CA PRO A 303 -25.17 17.76 -14.72
C PRO A 303 -23.68 18.15 -14.77
N TYR A 304 -22.84 17.68 -13.85
CA TYR A 304 -21.40 18.00 -13.84
C TYR A 304 -20.51 16.75 -13.86
N SER A 305 -21.11 15.57 -14.02
CA SER A 305 -20.37 14.32 -14.16
C SER A 305 -20.02 14.07 -15.63
N ILE A 306 -18.86 13.47 -15.84
CA ILE A 306 -18.40 13.02 -17.15
C ILE A 306 -18.39 11.49 -17.11
N ILE A 307 -19.22 10.88 -17.94
CA ILE A 307 -19.27 9.43 -18.10
C ILE A 307 -18.90 9.12 -19.53
N ILE A 308 -17.78 8.47 -19.74
CA ILE A 308 -17.22 8.22 -21.07
C ILE A 308 -16.92 6.74 -21.24
N GLY A 309 -16.97 6.29 -22.49
CA GLY A 309 -16.35 5.03 -22.83
C GLY A 309 -15.98 4.89 -24.29
N ASN A 310 -15.04 3.99 -24.51
CA ASN A 310 -14.43 3.69 -25.79
C ASN A 310 -14.30 2.18 -25.90
N ASN A 311 -14.89 1.59 -26.95
CA ASN A 311 -14.98 0.13 -27.11
C ASN A 311 -15.50 -0.60 -25.84
N ALA A 312 -16.47 -0.01 -25.15
CA ALA A 312 -16.98 -0.51 -23.88
C ALA A 312 -18.29 -1.30 -24.07
N ASN A 313 -18.55 -2.27 -23.19
CA ASN A 313 -19.83 -2.96 -23.10
C ASN A 313 -20.59 -2.49 -21.86
N VAL A 314 -21.79 -1.96 -22.03
CA VAL A 314 -22.63 -1.51 -20.91
C VAL A 314 -23.96 -2.23 -20.97
N ASN A 315 -24.27 -2.99 -19.91
CA ASN A 315 -25.47 -3.84 -19.82
C ASN A 315 -25.65 -4.76 -21.04
N GLY A 316 -24.55 -5.34 -21.54
CA GLY A 316 -24.55 -6.24 -22.70
C GLY A 316 -24.64 -5.55 -24.06
N LYS A 317 -24.76 -4.21 -24.11
CA LYS A 317 -24.70 -3.44 -25.36
C LYS A 317 -23.30 -2.88 -25.58
N PHE A 318 -22.77 -3.08 -26.79
CA PHE A 318 -21.48 -2.53 -27.20
C PHE A 318 -21.59 -1.05 -27.59
N TYR A 319 -20.65 -0.25 -27.11
CA TYR A 319 -20.49 1.17 -27.40
C TYR A 319 -19.07 1.40 -27.95
N PRO A 320 -18.90 1.57 -29.28
CA PRO A 320 -17.58 1.84 -29.87
C PRO A 320 -17.02 3.18 -29.38
N GLY A 321 -17.90 4.14 -29.10
CA GLY A 321 -17.60 5.36 -28.38
C GLY A 321 -18.90 5.95 -27.85
N TRP A 322 -18.87 6.46 -26.63
CA TRP A 322 -19.97 7.23 -26.04
C TRP A 322 -19.41 8.20 -25.01
N SER A 323 -20.03 9.38 -24.93
CA SER A 323 -19.72 10.36 -23.90
C SER A 323 -21.01 11.01 -23.45
N TRP A 324 -21.24 11.00 -22.15
CA TRP A 324 -22.21 11.87 -21.52
C TRP A 324 -21.46 12.89 -20.68
N THR A 325 -21.48 14.13 -21.15
CA THR A 325 -21.19 15.28 -20.31
C THR A 325 -22.52 15.72 -19.73
N GLY A 326 -22.64 15.76 -18.42
CA GLY A 326 -23.73 16.50 -17.81
C GLY A 326 -23.74 17.92 -18.40
N GLN A 327 -24.85 18.34 -18.99
CA GLN A 327 -25.05 19.73 -19.37
C GLN A 327 -25.76 20.38 -18.20
N ALA A 328 -25.14 21.41 -17.61
CA ALA A 328 -25.87 22.33 -16.76
C ALA A 328 -27.00 22.94 -17.60
N LYS A 329 -28.24 22.84 -17.13
CA LYS A 329 -29.34 23.66 -17.65
C LYS A 329 -29.09 25.12 -17.30
#